data_AF-X1GY91-F1
#
_entry.id   AF-X1GY91-F1
#
_cell.length_a   1.000
_cell.length_b   1.000
_cell.length_c   1.000
_cell.angle_alpha   90.00
_cell.angle_beta   90.00
_cell.angle_gamma   90.00
#
_symmetry.space_group_name_H-M   'P 1'
#
loop_
_entity.id
_entity.type
_entity.pdbx_description
1 polymer ?
#
loop_
_entity_poly.entity_id
_entity_poly.type
_entity_poly.pdbx_seq_one_letter_code
_entity_poly.pdbx_strand_id
1 'polypeptide(L)'
;MYALKEWGYERPTKTLYETVADIVEEKYKNTRRPVPLEVIAGELGKYRKFINPSSGLQAISRNPALKEVSRRRFLPKGACKEGHNKDETDHLDSILAEFEKEHLPVKR
;
A
#
# COMPACT_ATOMS: atom_id res chain seq x y z
N MET A 1 26.41 27.63 3.27
CA MET A 1 25.63 26.79 2.33
C MET A 1 25.63 27.49 0.97
N TYR A 2 26.62 27.25 0.10
CA TYR A 2 26.74 27.97 -1.18
C TYR A 2 26.81 27.05 -2.42
N ALA A 3 27.39 25.85 -2.33
CA ALA A 3 27.61 24.99 -3.50
C ALA A 3 26.34 24.36 -4.14
N LEU A 4 25.27 24.14 -3.36
CA LEU A 4 24.06 23.43 -3.87
C LEU A 4 23.19 24.29 -4.79
N LYS A 5 23.17 25.62 -4.57
CA LYS A 5 22.29 26.54 -5.31
C LYS A 5 22.88 26.92 -6.67
N GLU A 6 24.21 26.99 -6.77
CA GLU A 6 24.94 27.30 -8.02
C GLU A 6 24.87 26.19 -9.07
N TRP A 7 24.67 24.94 -8.65
CA TRP A 7 24.56 23.77 -9.55
C TRP A 7 23.13 23.49 -10.01
N GLY A 8 22.17 24.38 -9.72
CA GLY A 8 20.76 24.19 -10.07
C GLY A 8 20.09 22.99 -9.37
N TYR A 9 20.66 22.52 -8.26
CA TYR A 9 20.16 21.36 -7.53
C TYR A 9 19.02 21.79 -6.60
N GLU A 10 17.80 21.85 -7.13
CA GLU A 10 16.62 22.11 -6.31
C GLU A 10 16.41 20.98 -5.30
N ARG A 11 16.30 21.35 -4.03
CA ARG A 11 16.02 20.39 -2.96
C ARG A 11 14.61 19.83 -3.19
N PRO A 12 14.44 18.49 -3.27
CA PRO A 12 13.11 17.90 -3.35
C PRO A 12 12.26 18.36 -2.17
N THR A 13 11.04 18.80 -2.43
CA THR A 13 10.07 19.20 -1.40
C THR A 13 9.64 18.03 -0.53
N LYS A 14 9.54 16.83 -1.12
CA LYS A 14 9.18 15.59 -0.43
C LYS A 14 10.38 14.72 -0.12
N THR A 15 10.34 14.00 0.99
CA THR A 15 11.37 13.00 1.32
C THR A 15 11.25 11.75 0.43
N LEU A 16 12.30 10.92 0.40
CA LEU A 16 12.27 9.66 -0.37
C LEU A 16 11.20 8.70 0.18
N TYR A 17 11.03 8.68 1.51
CA TYR A 17 10.01 7.91 2.20
C TYR A 17 8.59 8.37 1.84
N GLU A 18 8.33 9.68 1.84
CA GLU A 18 7.04 10.24 1.41
C GLU A 18 6.74 9.91 -0.05
N THR A 19 7.73 10.09 -0.94
CA THR A 19 7.56 9.82 -2.37
C THR A 19 7.21 8.34 -2.61
N VAL A 20 7.91 7.43 -1.92
CA VAL A 20 7.63 6.00 -1.98
C VAL A 20 6.25 5.66 -1.43
N ALA A 21 5.81 6.31 -0.35
CA ALA A 21 4.49 6.12 0.22
C ALA A 21 3.39 6.55 -0.77
N ASP A 22 3.54 7.73 -1.38
CA ASP A 22 2.60 8.27 -2.37
C ASP A 22 2.46 7.32 -3.58
N ILE A 23 3.58 6.80 -4.10
CA ILE A 23 3.58 5.85 -5.22
C ILE A 23 2.80 4.59 -4.88
N VAL A 24 3.05 4.01 -3.71
CA VAL A 24 2.38 2.78 -3.28
C VAL A 24 0.90 3.03 -3.04
N GLU A 25 0.55 4.17 -2.45
CA GLU A 25 -0.84 4.54 -2.21
C GLU A 25 -1.62 4.72 -3.51
N GLU A 26 -1.07 5.46 -4.48
CA GLU A 26 -1.70 5.67 -5.79
C GLU A 26 -1.88 4.34 -6.55
N LYS A 27 -0.83 3.51 -6.60
CA LYS A 27 -0.90 2.20 -7.25
C LYS A 27 -1.88 1.26 -6.56
N TYR A 28 -1.94 1.29 -5.23
CA TYR A 28 -2.88 0.48 -4.47
C TYR A 28 -4.32 0.95 -4.69
N LYS A 29 -4.60 2.26 -4.73
CA LYS A 29 -5.93 2.79 -5.04
C LYS A 29 -6.43 2.31 -6.41
N ASN A 30 -5.54 2.29 -7.41
CA ASN A 30 -5.88 1.89 -8.77
C ASN A 30 -6.05 0.37 -8.93
N THR A 31 -5.24 -0.44 -8.24
CA THR A 31 -5.21 -1.90 -8.47
C THR A 31 -5.88 -2.72 -7.36
N ARG A 32 -6.09 -2.13 -6.18
CA ARG A 32 -6.48 -2.78 -4.92
C ARG A 32 -5.62 -4.00 -4.58
N ARG A 33 -4.38 -4.03 -5.05
CA ARG A 33 -3.44 -5.17 -4.90
C ARG A 33 -2.11 -4.71 -4.30
N PRO A 34 -1.43 -5.56 -3.52
CA PRO A 34 -0.08 -5.28 -3.03
C PRO A 34 0.89 -4.95 -4.17
N VAL A 35 1.62 -3.86 -4.03
CA VAL A 35 2.49 -3.30 -5.07
C VAL A 35 3.87 -3.96 -5.00
N PRO A 36 4.37 -4.58 -6.08
CA PRO A 36 5.71 -5.17 -6.11
C PRO A 36 6.82 -4.12 -6.04
N LEU A 37 7.95 -4.49 -5.43
CA LEU A 37 9.16 -3.66 -5.32
C LEU A 37 9.62 -3.09 -6.66
N GLU A 38 9.62 -3.91 -7.71
CA GLU A 38 10.07 -3.53 -9.06
C GLU A 38 9.21 -2.40 -9.65
N VAL A 39 7.90 -2.46 -9.42
CA VAL A 39 6.96 -1.43 -9.85
C VAL A 39 7.25 -0.12 -9.12
N ILE A 40 7.46 -0.19 -7.81
CA ILE A 40 7.79 1.00 -7.00
C ILE A 40 9.11 1.60 -7.46
N ALA A 41 10.14 0.79 -7.66
CA ALA A 41 11.45 1.25 -8.11
C ALA A 41 11.40 1.89 -9.50
N GLY A 42 10.62 1.32 -10.43
CA GLY A 42 10.41 1.89 -11.77
C GLY A 42 9.67 3.23 -11.73
N GLU A 43 8.62 3.35 -10.90
CA GLU A 43 7.91 4.62 -10.72
C GLU A 43 8.79 5.68 -10.05
N LEU A 44 9.58 5.28 -9.06
CA LEU A 44 10.47 6.19 -8.32
C LEU A 44 11.50 6.88 -9.23
N GLY A 45 11.97 6.18 -10.28
CA GLY A 45 12.85 6.74 -11.29
C GLY A 45 12.22 7.89 -12.10
N LYS A 46 10.89 7.99 -12.17
CA LYS A 46 10.20 9.13 -12.82
C LYS A 46 10.26 10.39 -11.97
N TYR A 47 10.25 10.26 -10.64
CA TYR A 47 10.23 11.40 -9.73
C TYR A 47 11.62 11.99 -9.47
N ARG A 48 12.68 11.18 -9.53
CA ARG A 48 14.06 11.68 -9.36
C ARG A 48 15.00 11.02 -10.35
N LYS A 49 15.73 11.84 -11.11
CA LYS A 49 16.72 11.40 -12.11
C LYS A 49 17.88 10.61 -11.49
N PHE A 50 18.27 10.93 -10.26
CA PHE A 50 19.41 10.29 -9.59
C PHE A 50 18.98 9.79 -8.21
N ILE A 51 18.89 8.47 -8.07
CA ILE A 51 18.65 7.79 -6.80
C ILE A 51 19.72 6.71 -6.67
N ASN A 52 20.39 6.68 -5.52
CA ASN A 52 21.24 5.55 -5.18
C ASN A 52 20.34 4.30 -4.97
N PRO A 53 20.55 3.20 -5.71
CA PRO A 53 19.72 1.99 -5.59
C PRO A 53 19.56 1.48 -4.16
N SER A 54 20.63 1.55 -3.36
CA SER A 54 20.61 1.13 -1.95
C SER A 54 19.69 2.01 -1.12
N SER A 55 19.69 3.33 -1.36
CA SER A 55 18.79 4.27 -0.68
C SER A 55 17.34 4.04 -1.08
N GLY A 56 17.07 3.76 -2.36
CA GLY A 56 15.73 3.40 -2.84
C GLY A 56 15.21 2.13 -2.16
N LEU A 57 16.03 1.08 -2.12
CA LEU A 57 15.68 -0.18 -1.48
C LEU A 57 15.43 -0.02 0.03
N GLN A 58 16.25 0.78 0.72
CA GLN A 58 16.05 1.08 2.14
C GLN A 58 14.77 1.88 2.37
N ALA A 59 14.50 2.89 1.52
CA ALA A 59 13.31 3.71 1.63
C ALA A 59 12.02 2.94 1.37
N ILE A 60 12.08 1.82 0.64
CA ILE A 60 10.92 0.94 0.42
C ILE A 60 10.77 -0.05 1.58
N SER A 61 11.86 -0.72 1.97
CA SER A 61 11.81 -1.77 3.01
C SER A 61 11.63 -1.25 4.44
N ARG A 62 12.18 -0.08 4.75
CA ARG A 62 12.14 0.51 6.10
C ARG A 62 11.11 1.63 6.25
N ASN A 63 10.18 1.76 5.31
CA ASN A 63 9.18 2.82 5.35
C ASN A 63 8.12 2.54 6.43
N PRO A 64 7.98 3.38 7.46
CA PRO A 64 6.95 3.17 8.49
C PRO A 64 5.52 3.37 7.97
N ALA A 65 5.35 4.06 6.84
CA ALA A 65 4.06 4.26 6.19
C ALA A 65 3.62 3.07 5.32
N LEU A 66 4.53 2.11 5.06
CA LEU A 66 4.24 0.91 4.28
C LEU A 66 4.22 -0.32 5.18
N LYS A 67 3.48 -1.33 4.72
CA LYS A 67 3.44 -2.67 5.31
C LYS A 67 3.82 -3.68 4.24
N GLU A 68 4.87 -4.44 4.49
CA GLU A 68 5.20 -5.59 3.65
C GLU A 68 4.22 -6.73 3.96
N VAL A 69 3.56 -7.27 2.92
CA VAL A 69 2.56 -8.34 3.07
C VAL A 69 3.08 -9.67 2.56
N SER A 70 3.96 -9.63 1.57
CA SER A 70 4.62 -10.80 1.00
C SER A 70 6.00 -10.39 0.53
N ARG A 71 6.89 -11.35 0.25
CA ARG A 71 8.27 -11.10 -0.16
C ARG A 71 8.30 -10.02 -1.26
N ARG A 72 8.78 -8.82 -0.90
CA ARG A 72 8.91 -7.66 -1.80
C ARG A 72 7.59 -7.10 -2.34
N ARG A 73 6.48 -7.23 -1.61
CA ARG A 73 5.18 -6.63 -1.94
C ARG A 73 4.66 -5.78 -0.80
N PHE A 74 4.26 -4.56 -1.12
CA PHE A 74 3.96 -3.53 -0.14
C PHE A 74 2.52 -3.02 -0.26
N LEU A 75 1.93 -2.74 0.89
CA LEU A 75 0.66 -2.03 1.04
C LEU A 75 0.88 -0.71 1.78
N PRO A 76 0.07 0.32 1.52
CA PRO A 76 0.04 1.47 2.39
C PRO A 76 -0.53 1.03 3.74
N LYS A 77 0.09 1.45 4.86
CA LYS A 77 -0.32 1.03 6.21
C LYS A 77 -1.76 1.41 6.55
N GLY A 78 -2.28 2.47 5.91
CA GLY A 78 -3.69 2.85 6.00
C GLY A 78 -4.67 1.84 5.38
N ALA A 79 -4.25 1.04 4.40
CA ALA A 79 -5.13 0.07 3.74
C ALA A 79 -5.53 -1.12 4.63
N CYS A 80 -4.78 -1.42 5.69
CA CYS A 80 -5.20 -2.43 6.67
C CYS A 80 -6.29 -1.93 7.63
N LYS A 81 -6.67 -0.64 7.59
CA LYS A 81 -7.73 -0.07 8.43
C LYS A 81 -9.09 0.03 7.75
N GLU A 82 -9.22 -0.40 6.50
CA GLU A 82 -10.50 -0.50 5.80
C GLU A 82 -10.86 -1.99 5.67
N GLY A 83 -11.71 -2.48 6.58
CA GLY A 83 -12.21 -3.85 6.53
C GLY A 83 -12.49 -4.46 7.89
N HIS A 84 -13.31 -3.80 8.70
CA HIS A 84 -14.32 -4.44 9.55
C HIS A 84 -15.24 -3.30 10.03
N ASN A 85 -16.13 -2.85 9.13
CA ASN A 85 -17.42 -2.38 9.61
C ASN A 85 -18.00 -3.57 10.38
N LYS A 86 -18.13 -3.44 11.71
CA LYS A 86 -18.81 -4.45 12.54
C LYS A 86 -20.21 -4.79 11.98
N ASP A 87 -20.78 -3.87 11.22
CA ASP A 87 -22.10 -3.99 10.62
C ASP A 87 -22.15 -5.05 9.48
N GLU A 88 -21.05 -5.32 8.77
CA GLU A 88 -21.05 -6.28 7.65
C GLU A 88 -20.95 -7.75 8.13
N THR A 89 -20.29 -8.01 9.25
CA THR A 89 -20.19 -9.37 9.81
C THR A 89 -21.52 -9.86 10.36
N ASP A 90 -22.27 -8.98 11.03
CA ASP A 90 -23.57 -9.32 11.62
C ASP A 90 -24.63 -9.62 10.54
N HIS A 91 -24.51 -8.99 9.36
CA HIS A 91 -25.38 -9.26 8.22
C HIS A 91 -25.11 -10.64 7.59
N LEU A 92 -23.84 -11.05 7.48
CA LEU A 92 -23.47 -12.36 6.92
C LEU A 92 -23.89 -13.51 7.84
N ASP A 93 -23.77 -13.34 9.15
CA ASP A 93 -24.23 -14.33 10.14
C ASP A 93 -25.75 -14.52 10.07
N SER A 94 -26.50 -13.43 9.83
CA SER A 94 -27.95 -13.48 9.64
C SER A 94 -28.35 -14.26 8.38
N ILE A 95 -27.65 -14.03 7.26
CA ILE A 95 -27.89 -14.75 5.99
C ILE A 95 -27.58 -16.24 6.13
N LEU A 96 -26.48 -16.60 6.81
CA LEU A 96 -26.11 -17.99 7.05
C LEU A 96 -27.16 -18.73 7.90
N ALA A 97 -27.66 -18.08 8.96
CA ALA A 97 -28.68 -18.65 9.82
C ALA A 97 -30.04 -18.86 9.12
N GLU A 98 -30.37 -18.01 8.15
CA GLU A 98 -31.59 -18.15 7.34
C GLU A 98 -31.48 -19.35 6.37
N PHE A 99 -30.31 -19.53 5.75
CA PHE A 99 -30.06 -20.64 4.83
C PHE A 99 -30.10 -22.02 5.52
N GLU A 100 -29.57 -22.13 6.75
CA GLU A 100 -29.62 -23.38 7.53
C GLU A 100 -31.04 -23.76 7.94
N LYS A 101 -31.93 -22.78 8.17
CA LYS A 101 -33.33 -23.05 8.51
C LYS A 101 -34.12 -23.58 7.32
N GLU A 102 -33.85 -23.09 6.10
CA GLU A 102 -34.51 -23.57 4.89
C GLU A 102 -34.08 -24.98 4.48
N HIS A 103 -32.89 -25.42 4.87
CA HIS A 103 -32.32 -26.73 4.52
C HIS A 103 -32.48 -27.83 5.58
N LEU A 104 -33.28 -27.62 6.62
CA LEU A 104 -33.66 -28.70 7.52
C LEU A 104 -34.48 -29.75 6.74
N PRO A 105 -34.06 -31.04 6.70
CA PRO A 105 -34.87 -32.08 6.09
C PRO A 105 -36.16 -32.18 6.90
N VAL A 106 -37.29 -31.89 6.25
CA VAL A 106 -38.62 -32.17 6.76
C VAL A 106 -38.67 -33.66 7.12
N LYS A 107 -38.48 -33.98 8.41
CA LYS A 107 -38.73 -35.32 8.93
C LYS A 107 -40.24 -35.58 8.80
N ARG A 108 -40.60 -36.36 7.78
CA ARG A 108 -41.89 -37.05 7.68
C ARG A 108 -42.01 -38.11 8.77
#